data_AF-A0AAD5CUM5-F1
#
_entry.id   AF-A0AAD5CUM5-F1
#
_cell.length_a   1.000
_cell.length_b   1.000
_cell.length_c   1.000
_cell.angle_alpha   90.00
_cell.angle_beta   90.00
_cell.angle_gamma   90.00
#
_symmetry.space_group_name_H-M   'P 1'
#
loop_
_entity.id
_entity.type
_entity.pdbx_description
1 polymer ?
#
loop_
_entity_poly.entity_id
_entity_poly.type
_entity_poly.pdbx_seq_one_letter_code
_entity_poly.pdbx_strand_id
1 'polypeptide(L)'
;QFYTFLETTVVTVVLLPHFIAFFSDEEIPGTPSTLATTFLAFVLNLAFALSVFGFLIMHISLVSANTTTIEAYEKKTTPKWRYDLGRKRNFEQVFGTVKRYWFIPAYSDEDLRRMPALQGLEYPSKPELDAQEF
;
A
#
# COMPACT_ATOMS: atom_id res chain seq x y z
N GLN A 1 1.54 -1.61 -5.61
CA GLN A 1 0.15 -1.36 -5.14
C GLN A 1 -0.27 0.11 -5.25
N PHE A 2 0.51 1.06 -4.74
CA PHE A 2 0.09 2.48 -4.67
C PHE A 2 -0.27 3.11 -6.03
N TYR A 3 0.58 2.92 -7.06
CA TYR A 3 0.31 3.48 -8.40
C TYR A 3 -0.94 2.88 -9.05
N THR A 4 -1.13 1.56 -8.94
CA THR A 4 -2.32 0.87 -9.45
C THR A 4 -3.59 1.33 -8.73
N PHE A 5 -3.52 1.56 -7.41
CA PHE A 5 -4.64 2.15 -6.66
C PHE A 5 -4.96 3.56 -7.15
N LEU A 6 -3.95 4.40 -7.38
CA LEU A 6 -4.14 5.77 -7.85
C LEU A 6 -4.79 5.79 -9.24
N GLU A 7 -4.28 4.96 -10.16
CA GLU A 7 -4.83 4.81 -11.51
C GLU A 7 -6.30 4.37 -11.47
N THR A 8 -6.61 3.30 -10.76
CA THR A 8 -7.98 2.76 -10.66
C THR A 8 -8.94 3.72 -9.96
N THR A 9 -8.46 4.47 -8.97
CA THR A 9 -9.24 5.54 -8.32
C THR A 9 -9.53 6.67 -9.30
N VAL A 10 -8.54 7.13 -10.06
CA VAL A 10 -8.73 8.18 -11.08
C VAL A 10 -9.74 7.73 -12.13
N VAL A 11 -9.61 6.51 -12.64
CA VAL A 11 -10.56 5.93 -13.61
C VAL A 11 -11.97 5.88 -13.02
N THR A 12 -12.12 5.45 -11.76
CA THR A 12 -13.41 5.41 -11.07
C THR A 12 -14.02 6.82 -10.91
N VAL A 13 -13.22 7.82 -10.55
CA VAL A 13 -13.67 9.22 -10.39
C VAL A 13 -14.09 9.84 -11.73
N VAL A 14 -13.37 9.54 -12.83
CA VAL A 14 -13.73 10.01 -14.18
C VAL A 14 -15.03 9.37 -14.69
N LEU A 15 -15.28 8.11 -14.33
CA LEU A 15 -16.49 7.39 -14.69
C LEU A 15 -17.69 7.72 -13.78
N LEU A 16 -17.46 8.26 -12.58
CA LEU A 16 -18.52 8.63 -11.63
C LEU A 16 -19.57 9.62 -12.20
N PRO A 17 -19.21 10.75 -12.86
CA PRO A 17 -20.23 11.63 -13.44
C PRO A 17 -21.03 10.96 -14.55
N HIS A 18 -20.39 10.08 -15.35
CA HIS A 18 -21.07 9.31 -16.39
C HIS A 18 -22.05 8.29 -15.78
N PHE A 19 -21.69 7.70 -14.63
CA PHE A 19 -22.56 6.81 -13.87
C PHE A 19 -23.74 7.55 -13.23
N ILE A 20 -23.53 8.75 -12.66
CA ILE A 20 -24.61 9.54 -12.07
C ILE A 20 -25.57 10.07 -13.15
N ALA A 21 -25.03 10.51 -14.29
CA ALA A 21 -25.82 10.91 -15.45
C ALA A 21 -26.69 9.76 -15.98
N PHE A 22 -26.26 8.49 -15.85
CA PHE A 22 -27.08 7.33 -16.20
C PHE A 22 -28.30 7.13 -15.29
N PHE A 23 -28.20 7.46 -14.00
CA PHE A 23 -29.32 7.37 -13.05
C PHE A 23 -30.19 8.63 -13.03
N SER A 24 -29.70 9.73 -13.57
CA SER A 24 -30.46 10.94 -13.79
C SER A 24 -31.16 10.78 -15.14
N ASP A 25 -32.46 11.02 -15.24
CA ASP A 25 -33.27 10.90 -16.48
C ASP A 25 -32.88 11.93 -17.58
N GLU A 26 -31.61 12.37 -17.61
CA GLU A 26 -31.07 13.18 -18.69
C GLU A 26 -30.99 12.34 -19.97
N GLU A 27 -31.42 12.93 -21.09
CA GLU A 27 -31.28 12.33 -22.41
C GLU A 27 -29.79 12.11 -22.72
N ILE A 28 -29.25 10.93 -22.39
CA ILE A 28 -27.91 10.56 -22.80
C ILE A 28 -27.98 10.23 -24.30
N PRO A 29 -27.27 10.96 -25.18
CA PRO A 29 -27.10 10.56 -26.56
C PRO A 29 -26.17 9.33 -26.61
N GLY A 30 -26.73 8.13 -26.41
CA GLY A 30 -25.96 6.91 -26.33
C GLY A 30 -26.80 5.67 -26.62
N THR A 31 -26.19 4.68 -27.26
CA THR A 31 -26.84 3.38 -27.46
C THR A 31 -26.96 2.64 -26.12
N PRO A 32 -27.96 1.76 -25.92
CA PRO A 32 -28.07 0.93 -24.72
C PRO A 32 -26.80 0.13 -24.40
N SER A 33 -26.02 -0.23 -25.44
CA SER A 33 -24.74 -0.90 -25.30
C SER A 33 -23.69 -0.04 -24.59
N THR A 34 -23.57 1.25 -24.95
CA THR A 34 -22.58 2.16 -24.37
C THR A 34 -22.84 2.40 -22.88
N LEU A 35 -24.12 2.47 -22.51
CA LEU A 35 -24.55 2.62 -21.11
C LEU A 35 -24.23 1.37 -20.29
N ALA A 36 -24.56 0.18 -20.81
CA ALA A 36 -24.24 -1.08 -20.15
C ALA A 36 -22.72 -1.27 -19.96
N THR A 37 -21.92 -0.91 -20.96
CA THR A 37 -20.45 -0.95 -20.86
C THR A 37 -19.94 0.01 -19.79
N THR A 38 -20.46 1.24 -19.72
CA THR A 38 -20.04 2.24 -18.72
C THR A 38 -20.38 1.80 -17.30
N PHE A 39 -21.59 1.26 -17.09
CA PHE A 39 -22.02 0.71 -15.80
C PHE A 39 -21.12 -0.45 -15.37
N LEU A 40 -20.91 -1.42 -16.26
CA LEU A 40 -20.07 -2.59 -15.97
C LEU A 40 -18.62 -2.17 -15.69
N ALA A 41 -18.07 -1.26 -16.50
CA ALA A 41 -16.73 -0.74 -16.31
C ALA A 41 -16.59 -0.01 -14.97
N PHE A 42 -17.57 0.78 -14.57
CA PHE A 42 -17.57 1.49 -13.28
C PHE A 42 -17.59 0.51 -12.11
N VAL A 43 -18.52 -0.44 -12.09
CA VAL A 43 -18.66 -1.41 -11.00
C VAL A 43 -17.41 -2.29 -10.86
N LEU A 44 -16.87 -2.78 -11.99
CA LEU A 44 -15.65 -3.59 -11.98
C LEU A 44 -14.43 -2.78 -11.53
N ASN A 45 -14.25 -1.54 -12.02
CA ASN A 45 -13.15 -0.68 -11.58
C ASN A 45 -13.26 -0.33 -10.10
N LEU A 46 -14.45 -0.02 -9.60
CA LEU A 46 -14.68 0.28 -8.19
C LEU A 46 -14.36 -0.92 -7.29
N ALA A 47 -14.87 -2.11 -7.64
CA ALA A 47 -14.60 -3.34 -6.90
C ALA A 47 -13.08 -3.66 -6.88
N PHE A 48 -12.41 -3.48 -8.02
CA PHE A 48 -10.97 -3.65 -8.11
C PHE A 48 -10.20 -2.61 -7.29
N ALA A 49 -10.58 -1.34 -7.35
CA ALA A 49 -9.97 -0.27 -6.56
C ALA A 49 -10.09 -0.54 -5.05
N LEU A 50 -11.27 -0.97 -4.57
CA LEU A 50 -11.49 -1.34 -3.17
C LEU A 50 -10.64 -2.56 -2.75
N SER A 51 -10.51 -3.56 -3.63
CA SER A 51 -9.64 -4.72 -3.38
C SER A 51 -8.17 -4.31 -3.23
N VAL A 52 -7.65 -3.51 -4.17
CA VAL A 52 -6.27 -3.00 -4.11
C VAL A 52 -6.07 -2.09 -2.90
N PHE A 53 -7.07 -1.31 -2.50
CA PHE A 53 -7.02 -0.49 -1.30
C PHE A 53 -6.86 -1.32 -0.02
N GLY A 54 -7.67 -2.37 0.15
CA GLY A 54 -7.53 -3.29 1.28
C GLY A 54 -6.16 -3.97 1.32
N PHE A 55 -5.66 -4.39 0.15
CA PHE A 55 -4.33 -4.97 0.03
C PHE A 55 -3.21 -3.96 0.36
N LEU A 56 -3.36 -2.71 -0.07
CA LEU A 56 -2.43 -1.62 0.27
C LEU A 56 -2.39 -1.37 1.78
N ILE A 57 -3.55 -1.33 2.46
CA ILE A 57 -3.62 -1.17 3.92
C ILE A 57 -2.89 -2.31 4.62
N MET A 58 -3.12 -3.56 4.19
CA MET A 58 -2.41 -4.73 4.74
C MET A 58 -0.89 -4.57 4.60
N HIS A 59 -0.41 -4.21 3.41
CA HIS A 59 1.03 -3.97 3.17
C HIS A 59 1.59 -2.83 4.03
N ILE A 60 0.88 -1.70 4.15
CA ILE A 60 1.32 -0.58 4.99
C ILE A 60 1.36 -0.99 6.47
N SER A 61 0.41 -1.81 6.93
CA SER A 61 0.40 -2.33 8.30
C SER A 61 1.60 -3.25 8.56
N LEU A 62 1.95 -4.11 7.60
CA LEU A 62 3.13 -4.99 7.68
C LEU A 62 4.43 -4.18 7.71
N VAL A 63 4.55 -3.19 6.81
CA VAL A 63 5.68 -2.25 6.78
C VAL A 63 5.79 -1.48 8.11
N SER A 64 4.67 -1.01 8.63
CA SER A 64 4.60 -0.29 9.91
C SER A 64 5.03 -1.15 11.10
N ALA A 65 4.83 -2.47 11.03
CA ALA A 65 5.20 -3.44 12.06
C ALA A 65 6.56 -4.11 11.81
N ASN A 66 7.26 -3.72 10.74
CA ASN A 66 8.51 -4.34 10.28
C ASN A 66 8.44 -5.88 10.31
N THR A 67 7.33 -6.41 9.82
CA THR A 67 7.04 -7.86 9.82
C THR A 67 6.68 -8.23 8.39
N THR A 68 7.39 -9.20 7.81
CA THR A 68 7.03 -9.73 6.48
C THR A 68 5.78 -10.61 6.57
N THR A 69 5.10 -10.86 5.44
CA THR A 69 3.89 -11.70 5.43
C THR A 69 4.16 -13.12 5.96
N ILE A 70 5.36 -13.65 5.74
CA ILE A 70 5.80 -14.96 6.25
C ILE A 70 5.93 -14.91 7.78
N GLU A 71 6.62 -13.88 8.29
CA GLU A 71 6.81 -13.68 9.73
C GLU A 71 5.47 -13.42 10.44
N ALA A 72 4.55 -12.68 9.82
CA ALA A 72 3.22 -12.43 10.37
C ALA A 72 2.40 -13.73 10.52
N TYR A 73 2.64 -14.71 9.63
CA TYR A 73 1.99 -16.01 9.70
C TYR A 73 2.61 -16.92 10.77
N GLU A 74 3.92 -16.81 11.03
CA GLU A 74 4.63 -17.57 12.06
C GLU A 74 4.48 -17.01 13.48
N LYS A 75 4.24 -15.70 13.62
CA LYS A 75 4.19 -14.95 14.89
C LYS A 75 2.94 -15.20 15.75
N LYS A 76 2.34 -16.39 15.70
CA LYS A 76 1.11 -16.72 16.46
C LYS A 76 1.25 -16.64 17.99
N THR A 77 2.45 -16.42 18.57
CA THR A 77 2.67 -16.63 20.01
C THR A 77 3.44 -15.52 20.75
N THR A 78 3.99 -14.48 20.10
CA THR A 78 4.84 -13.49 20.80
C THR A 78 4.40 -12.03 20.60
N PRO A 79 3.99 -11.31 21.67
CA PRO A 79 3.48 -9.93 21.57
C PRO A 79 4.57 -8.87 21.36
N LYS A 80 5.86 -9.19 21.56
CA LYS A 80 6.99 -8.27 21.33
C LYS A 80 7.84 -8.78 20.15
N TRP A 81 8.03 -7.94 19.13
CA TRP A 81 8.81 -8.26 17.94
C TRP A 81 10.20 -7.64 18.02
N ARG A 82 11.22 -8.45 17.69
CA ARG A 82 12.62 -8.05 17.79
C ARG A 82 12.98 -6.91 16.82
N TYR A 83 12.33 -6.86 15.66
CA TYR A 83 12.58 -5.88 14.61
C TYR A 83 11.60 -4.70 14.60
N ASP A 84 10.61 -4.67 15.49
CA ASP A 84 9.71 -3.53 15.58
C ASP A 84 10.39 -2.41 16.39
N LEU A 85 11.05 -1.48 15.70
CA LEU A 85 11.76 -0.33 16.27
C LEU A 85 10.84 0.90 16.46
N GLY A 86 9.52 0.73 16.19
CA GLY A 86 8.51 1.77 16.25
C GLY A 86 8.09 2.27 14.87
N ARG A 87 6.79 2.58 14.72
CA ARG A 87 6.13 2.88 13.43
C ARG A 87 6.87 3.85 12.52
N LYS A 88 7.53 4.89 13.06
CA LYS A 88 8.33 5.85 12.28
C LYS A 88 9.62 5.23 11.74
N ARG A 89 10.39 4.54 12.59
CA ARG A 89 11.68 3.93 12.20
C ARG A 89 11.49 2.77 11.23
N ASN A 90 10.45 1.96 11.45
CA ASN A 90 10.09 0.87 10.53
C ASN A 90 9.73 1.41 9.14
N PHE A 91 9.00 2.54 9.08
CA PHE A 91 8.65 3.17 7.83
C PHE A 91 9.88 3.77 7.12
N GLU A 92 10.78 4.41 7.86
CA GLU A 92 12.05 4.91 7.34
C GLU A 92 12.94 3.77 6.82
N GLN A 93 12.90 2.58 7.43
CA GLN A 93 13.63 1.41 6.92
C GLN A 93 13.19 0.95 5.53
N VAL A 94 11.90 1.06 5.22
CA VAL A 94 11.36 0.58 3.93
C VAL A 94 11.41 1.65 2.85
N PHE A 95 11.16 2.91 3.21
CA PHE A 95 11.06 4.02 2.25
C PHE A 95 12.28 4.95 2.24
N GLY A 96 13.24 4.75 3.14
CA GLY A 96 14.37 5.64 3.34
C GLY A 96 14.05 6.84 4.23
N THR A 97 15.08 7.56 4.66
CA THR A 97 14.96 8.72 5.56
C THR A 97 14.39 9.95 4.84
N VAL A 98 14.46 9.98 3.51
CA VAL A 98 14.07 11.13 2.70
C VAL A 98 12.64 11.02 2.19
N LYS A 99 11.72 11.78 2.83
CA LYS A 99 10.28 11.79 2.52
C LYS A 99 9.90 12.05 1.06
N ARG A 100 10.74 12.74 0.29
CA ARG A 100 10.49 13.03 -1.14
C ARG A 100 10.59 11.77 -2.01
N TYR A 101 11.45 10.82 -1.63
CA TYR A 101 11.61 9.56 -2.34
C TYR A 101 10.56 8.53 -1.97
N TRP A 102 9.73 8.77 -0.95
CA TRP A 102 8.65 7.84 -0.57
C TRP A 102 7.62 7.62 -1.70
N PHE A 103 7.47 8.61 -2.58
CA PHE A 103 6.55 8.58 -3.72
C PHE A 103 7.24 8.31 -5.05
N ILE A 104 8.52 7.92 -5.04
CA ILE A 104 9.30 7.64 -6.24
C ILE A 104 9.90 6.24 -6.03
N PRO A 105 9.87 5.33 -7.03
CA PRO A 105 10.47 4.01 -6.89
C PRO A 105 12.01 4.09 -7.00
N ALA A 106 12.63 4.97 -6.22
CA ALA A 106 14.05 5.22 -6.20
C ALA A 106 14.50 5.55 -4.77
N TYR A 107 15.62 4.96 -4.36
CA TYR A 107 16.26 5.27 -3.08
C TYR A 107 17.33 6.34 -3.28
N SER A 108 17.64 7.10 -2.22
CA SER A 108 18.80 7.97 -2.25
C SER A 108 20.08 7.14 -2.07
N ASP A 109 21.16 7.50 -2.78
CA ASP A 109 22.48 6.85 -2.61
C ASP A 109 22.97 6.93 -1.15
N GLU A 110 22.59 7.99 -0.43
CA GLU A 110 22.93 8.16 0.97
C GLU A 110 22.18 7.17 1.88
N ASP A 111 20.89 6.91 1.62
CA ASP A 111 20.11 5.89 2.33
C ASP A 111 20.65 4.48 2.01
N LEU A 112 20.95 4.18 0.74
CA LEU A 112 21.55 2.91 0.31
C LEU A 112 22.90 2.62 0.96
N ARG A 113 23.69 3.66 1.27
CA ARG A 113 24.99 3.54 1.93
C ARG A 113 24.90 3.50 3.46
N ARG A 114 23.92 4.20 4.05
CA ARG A 114 23.78 4.31 5.51
C ARG A 114 22.90 3.24 6.13
N MET A 115 22.02 2.61 5.36
CA MET A 115 21.02 1.69 5.88
C MET A 115 21.34 0.26 5.42
N PRO A 116 22.07 -0.54 6.22
CA PRO A 116 22.36 -1.93 5.88
C PRO A 116 21.10 -2.80 5.72
N ALA A 117 19.97 -2.39 6.32
CA ALA A 117 18.66 -3.01 6.12
C ALA A 117 18.17 -2.92 4.67
N LEU A 118 18.53 -1.88 3.92
CA LEU A 118 18.18 -1.75 2.49
C LEU A 118 19.00 -2.70 1.60
N GLN A 119 20.16 -3.15 2.08
CA GLN A 119 21.01 -4.13 1.39
C GLN A 119 20.62 -5.58 1.75
N GLY A 120 19.69 -5.78 2.71
CA GLY A 120 19.24 -7.08 3.16
C GLY A 120 20.27 -7.90 3.93
N LEU A 121 21.39 -7.28 4.34
CA LEU A 121 22.49 -7.95 5.02
C LEU A 121 22.30 -7.99 6.55
N GLU A 122 21.86 -6.88 7.15
CA GLU A 122 21.63 -6.77 8.59
C GLU A 122 20.40 -5.92 8.91
N TYR A 123 19.58 -6.40 9.86
CA TYR A 123 18.39 -5.70 10.34
C TYR A 123 18.58 -5.29 11.81
N PRO A 124 18.45 -3.99 12.16
CA PRO A 124 18.58 -3.55 13.54
C PRO A 124 17.48 -4.15 14.44
N SER A 125 17.90 -4.73 15.57
CA SER A 125 17.03 -5.30 16.60
C SER A 125 16.81 -4.31 17.77
N LYS A 126 15.72 -4.49 18.53
CA LYS A 126 15.53 -3.82 19.82
C LYS A 126 16.49 -4.42 20.87
N PRO A 127 17.39 -3.62 21.49
CA PRO A 127 18.38 -4.12 22.44
C PRO A 127 17.78 -4.68 23.75
N GLU A 128 16.54 -4.32 24.10
CA GLU A 128 15.84 -4.85 25.28
C GLU A 128 15.53 -6.35 25.21
N LEU A 129 15.46 -6.93 24.00
CA LEU A 129 15.20 -8.36 23.82
C LEU A 129 16.50 -9.17 23.74
N ASP A 130 17.60 -8.56 23.30
CA ASP A 130 18.94 -9.18 23.28
C ASP A 130 19.51 -9.32 24.70
N ALA A 131 19.08 -8.47 25.65
CA ALA A 131 19.47 -8.55 27.06
C ALA A 131 18.70 -9.62 27.88
N GLN A 132 17.67 -10.27 27.32
CA GLN A 132 16.92 -11.34 27.96
C GLN A 132 17.34 -12.75 27.52
N GLU A 133 18.31 -12.88 26.60
CA GLU A 133 18.87 -14.17 26.15
C GLU A 133 20.22 -14.53 26.81
N PHE A 134 20.63 -13.84 27.89
CA PHE A 134 21.79 -14.21 28.72
C PHE A 134 21.39 -14.55 30.16
#